data_AF-A0AA35WTH5-F1
#
_entry.id   AF-A0AA35WTH5-F1
#
_cell.length_a   1.000
_cell.length_b   1.000
_cell.length_c   1.000
_cell.angle_alpha   90.00
_cell.angle_beta   90.00
_cell.angle_gamma   90.00
#
_symmetry.space_group_name_H-M   'P 1'
#
loop_
_entity.id
_entity.type
_entity.pdbx_description
1 polymer ?
#
loop_
_entity_poly.entity_id
_entity_poly.type
_entity_poly.pdbx_seq_one_letter_code
_entity_poly.pdbx_strand_id
1 'polypeptide(L)'
;MSLCLSVCLSFLPVCLSGHLQLMTPEVPFLFQFIEHVAKDEDRSDGVTACCAGLLGDLCSAYGKALLSELQKSPSLNIMKLLQEGKSSRTKRTKTLCSWALKEMKALQK
;
A
#
# COMPACT_ATOMS: atom_id res chain seq x y z
N MET A 1 22.15 10.89 -25.61
CA MET A 1 21.30 11.23 -24.45
C MET A 1 20.44 10.08 -23.92
N SER A 2 20.59 8.82 -24.38
CA SER A 2 19.75 7.68 -23.93
C SER A 2 20.36 6.76 -22.87
N LEU A 3 21.60 7.00 -22.42
CA LEU A 3 22.28 6.07 -21.50
C LEU A 3 22.14 6.43 -20.02
N CYS A 4 21.66 7.63 -19.66
CA CYS A 4 21.42 7.99 -18.25
C CYS A 4 20.13 7.38 -17.66
N LEU A 5 19.07 7.18 -18.46
CA LEU A 5 17.81 6.64 -17.93
C LEU A 5 17.88 5.13 -17.61
N SER A 6 18.65 4.37 -18.39
CA SER A 6 18.70 2.91 -18.24
C SER A 6 19.52 2.45 -17.02
N VAL A 7 20.54 3.22 -16.62
CA VAL A 7 21.34 2.94 -15.42
C VAL A 7 20.59 3.37 -14.14
N CYS A 8 19.80 4.45 -14.19
CA CYS A 8 18.97 4.85 -13.05
C CYS A 8 17.89 3.82 -12.71
N LEU A 9 17.27 3.16 -13.70
CA LEU A 9 16.21 2.16 -13.45
C LEU A 9 16.74 0.84 -12.85
N SER A 10 18.00 0.51 -13.10
CA SER A 10 18.62 -0.73 -12.62
C SER A 10 19.39 -0.57 -11.30
N PHE A 11 19.73 0.67 -10.90
CA PHE A 11 20.33 0.98 -9.58
C PHE A 11 19.33 1.52 -8.54
N LEU A 12 18.11 1.93 -8.94
CA LEU A 12 17.03 2.28 -8.00
C LEU A 12 16.71 1.18 -6.97
N PRO A 13 16.66 -0.13 -7.32
CA PRO A 13 16.31 -1.16 -6.33
C PRO A 13 17.38 -1.38 -5.25
N VAL A 14 18.66 -1.05 -5.50
CA VAL A 14 19.74 -1.28 -4.53
C VAL A 14 19.86 -0.14 -3.50
N CYS A 15 19.67 1.12 -3.89
CA CYS A 15 19.70 2.24 -2.92
C CYS A 15 18.43 2.31 -2.06
N LEU A 16 17.27 1.92 -2.57
CA LEU A 16 16.01 1.93 -1.81
C LEU A 16 15.96 0.83 -0.74
N SER A 17 16.66 -0.29 -0.96
CA SER A 17 16.67 -1.45 -0.05
C SER A 17 17.23 -1.12 1.34
N GLY A 18 18.24 -0.25 1.45
CA GLY A 18 18.82 0.15 2.75
C GLY A 18 17.89 1.02 3.61
N HIS A 19 17.18 1.97 3.00
CA HIS A 19 16.19 2.80 3.70
C HIS A 19 14.91 2.05 4.06
N LEU A 20 14.46 1.12 3.20
CA LEU A 20 13.31 0.27 3.50
C LEU A 20 13.58 -0.65 4.70
N GLN A 21 14.81 -1.17 4.83
CA GLN A 21 15.22 -1.96 6.00
C GLN A 21 15.11 -1.18 7.31
N LEU A 22 15.48 0.10 7.32
CA LEU A 22 15.35 1.00 8.48
C LEU A 22 13.89 1.25 8.88
N MET A 23 12.96 1.25 7.92
CA MET A 23 11.53 1.48 8.16
C MET A 23 10.75 0.20 8.50
N THR A 24 11.31 -0.99 8.21
CA THR A 24 10.74 -2.30 8.53
C THR A 24 10.15 -2.42 9.95
N PRO A 25 10.83 -1.98 11.04
CA PRO A 25 10.27 -2.09 12.39
C PRO A 25 9.00 -1.25 12.60
N GLU A 26 8.81 -0.18 11.83
CA GLU A 26 7.67 0.74 11.96
C GLU A 26 6.48 0.33 11.08
N VAL A 27 6.69 -0.58 10.11
CA VAL A 27 5.64 -1.05 9.19
C VAL A 27 4.39 -1.58 9.91
N PRO A 28 4.49 -2.36 11.01
CA PRO A 28 3.31 -2.80 11.75
C PRO A 28 2.45 -1.65 12.28
N PHE A 29 3.07 -0.55 12.71
CA PHE A 29 2.35 0.64 13.20
C PHE A 29 1.60 1.35 12.08
N LEU A 30 2.19 1.44 10.88
CA LEU A 30 1.50 1.99 9.71
C LEU A 30 0.27 1.16 9.33
N PHE A 31 0.37 -0.16 9.44
CA PHE A 31 -0.78 -1.05 9.23
C PHE A 31 -1.88 -0.86 10.28
N GLN A 32 -1.50 -0.79 11.56
CA GLN A 32 -2.45 -0.51 12.64
C GLN A 32 -3.13 0.85 12.46
N PHE A 33 -2.39 1.87 12.01
CA PHE A 33 -2.94 3.17 11.68
C PHE A 33 -3.99 3.09 10.57
N ILE A 34 -3.67 2.42 9.46
CA ILE A 34 -4.63 2.22 8.35
C ILE A 34 -5.85 1.42 8.83
N GLU A 35 -5.65 0.40 9.67
CA GLU A 35 -6.75 -0.39 10.23
C GLU A 35 -7.65 0.45 11.15
N HIS A 36 -7.06 1.34 11.96
CA HIS A 36 -7.80 2.25 12.82
C HIS A 36 -8.63 3.24 11.99
N VAL A 37 -8.04 3.83 10.95
CA VAL A 37 -8.76 4.70 10.00
C VAL A 37 -9.86 3.92 9.25
N ALA A 38 -9.64 2.64 8.96
CA ALA A 38 -10.64 1.78 8.33
C ALA A 38 -11.83 1.45 9.24
N LYS A 39 -11.70 1.61 10.56
CA LYS A 39 -12.82 1.47 11.52
C LYS A 39 -13.64 2.76 11.64
N ASP A 40 -13.07 3.90 11.28
CA ASP A 40 -13.76 5.19 11.31
C ASP A 40 -14.76 5.30 10.15
N GLU A 41 -16.05 5.31 10.45
CA GLU A 41 -17.13 5.42 9.47
C GLU A 41 -17.24 6.84 8.88
N ASP A 42 -16.77 7.87 9.59
CA ASP A 42 -16.87 9.27 9.18
C ASP A 42 -15.58 9.76 8.51
N ARG A 43 -14.99 8.88 7.69
CA ARG A 43 -13.77 9.17 6.92
C ARG A 43 -14.09 9.89 5.62
N SER A 44 -13.29 10.90 5.30
CA SER A 44 -13.36 11.52 3.99
C SER A 44 -12.85 10.60 2.89
N ASP A 45 -13.34 10.82 1.68
CA ASP A 45 -12.91 10.09 0.51
C ASP A 45 -11.42 10.33 0.18
N GLY A 46 -10.90 11.52 0.51
CA GLY A 46 -9.48 11.84 0.40
C GLY A 46 -8.60 10.99 1.34
N VAL A 47 -9.06 10.77 2.57
CA VAL A 47 -8.37 9.88 3.53
C VAL A 47 -8.35 8.45 3.00
N THR A 48 -9.48 7.96 2.49
CA THR A 48 -9.58 6.63 1.87
C THR A 48 -8.60 6.47 0.71
N ALA A 49 -8.48 7.48 -0.16
CA ALA A 49 -7.53 7.49 -1.28
C ALA A 49 -6.06 7.45 -0.80
N CYS A 50 -5.72 8.23 0.23
CA CYS A 50 -4.38 8.26 0.81
C CYS A 50 -4.01 6.92 1.46
N CYS A 51 -4.92 6.33 2.24
CA CYS A 51 -4.72 5.00 2.84
C CYS A 51 -4.53 3.92 1.78
N ALA A 52 -5.34 3.93 0.72
CA ALA A 52 -5.21 2.99 -0.39
C ALA A 52 -3.87 3.15 -1.13
N GLY A 53 -3.44 4.38 -1.39
CA GLY A 53 -2.13 4.67 -2.01
C GLY A 53 -0.98 4.14 -1.15
N LEU A 54 -0.95 4.51 0.13
CA LEU A 54 0.09 4.08 1.07
C LEU A 54 0.16 2.55 1.16
N LEU A 55 -0.99 1.88 1.23
CA LEU A 55 -1.06 0.42 1.27
C LEU A 55 -0.48 -0.23 0.01
N GLY A 56 -0.79 0.30 -1.17
CA GLY A 56 -0.24 -0.19 -2.42
C GLY A 56 1.27 0.06 -2.53
N ASP A 57 1.76 1.22 -2.07
CA ASP A 57 3.20 1.52 -2.02
C ASP A 57 3.94 0.55 -1.09
N LEU A 58 3.37 0.27 0.09
CA LEU A 58 3.91 -0.72 1.02
C LEU A 58 3.96 -2.12 0.37
N CYS A 59 2.88 -2.52 -0.30
CA CYS A 59 2.83 -3.81 -1.01
C CYS A 59 3.88 -3.89 -2.12
N SER A 60 4.06 -2.82 -2.89
CA SER A 60 5.04 -2.75 -3.97
C SER A 60 6.49 -2.73 -3.44
N ALA A 61 6.73 -2.04 -2.32
CA ALA A 61 8.05 -1.87 -1.75
C ALA A 61 8.55 -3.09 -0.95
N TYR A 62 7.68 -3.69 -0.11
CA TYR A 62 8.05 -4.79 0.79
C TYR A 62 7.73 -6.18 0.22
N GLY A 63 6.85 -6.27 -0.77
CA GLY A 63 6.55 -7.52 -1.46
C GLY A 63 6.07 -8.63 -0.52
N LYS A 64 6.57 -9.85 -0.72
CA LYS A 64 6.17 -11.05 0.07
C LYS A 64 6.58 -10.99 1.54
N ALA A 65 7.59 -10.19 1.91
CA ALA A 65 7.97 -10.01 3.31
C ALA A 65 6.84 -9.34 4.13
N LEU A 66 6.03 -8.51 3.47
CA LEU A 66 4.88 -7.85 4.06
C LEU A 66 3.72 -8.80 4.38
N LEU A 67 3.54 -9.86 3.57
CA LEU A 67 2.44 -10.80 3.72
C LEU A 67 2.49 -11.55 5.04
N SER A 68 3.69 -11.91 5.50
CA SER A 68 3.87 -12.60 6.78
C SER A 68 3.45 -11.74 7.97
N GLU A 69 3.61 -10.41 7.87
CA GLU A 69 3.14 -9.47 8.90
C GLU A 69 1.63 -9.20 8.76
N LEU A 70 1.14 -9.06 7.54
CA LEU A 70 -0.29 -8.90 7.23
C LEU A 70 -1.14 -10.11 7.64
N GLN A 71 -0.60 -11.33 7.59
CA GLN A 71 -1.31 -12.55 8.00
C GLN A 71 -1.54 -12.63 9.52
N LYS A 72 -0.76 -11.90 10.33
CA LYS A 72 -0.90 -11.90 11.80
C LYS A 72 -2.08 -11.06 12.29
N SER A 73 -2.48 -10.04 11.53
CA SER A 73 -3.63 -9.17 11.85
C SER A 73 -4.73 -9.31 10.80
N PRO A 74 -5.97 -9.65 11.18
CA PRO A 74 -7.05 -9.87 10.21
C PRO A 74 -7.30 -8.59 9.39
N SER A 75 -6.92 -8.63 8.11
CA SER A 75 -6.99 -7.51 7.16
C SER A 75 -8.42 -7.15 6.72
N LEU A 76 -9.44 -7.59 7.46
CA LEU A 76 -10.85 -7.48 7.11
C LEU A 76 -11.29 -6.02 6.96
N ASN A 77 -10.85 -5.15 7.88
CA ASN A 77 -11.18 -3.72 7.86
C ASN A 77 -10.54 -3.01 6.65
N ILE A 78 -9.31 -3.37 6.31
CA ILE A 78 -8.59 -2.82 5.16
C ILE A 78 -9.27 -3.24 3.85
N MET A 79 -9.66 -4.52 3.74
CA MET A 79 -10.42 -5.02 2.58
C MET A 79 -11.76 -4.31 2.43
N LYS A 80 -12.48 -4.10 3.54
CA LYS A 80 -13.74 -3.35 3.56
C LYS A 80 -13.52 -1.92 3.05
N LEU A 81 -12.52 -1.21 3.56
CA LEU A 81 -12.17 0.16 3.12
C LEU A 81 -11.89 0.22 1.62
N LEU A 82 -11.10 -0.71 1.07
CA LEU A 82 -10.78 -0.72 -0.36
C LEU A 82 -12.01 -1.04 -1.22
N GLN A 83 -12.88 -1.93 -0.74
CA GLN A 83 -14.09 -2.30 -1.46
C GLN A 83 -15.11 -1.15 -1.46
N GLU A 84 -15.21 -0.40 -0.37
CA GLU A 84 -16.02 0.82 -0.30
C GLU A 84 -15.47 1.93 -1.19
N GLY A 85 -14.15 2.15 -1.16
CA GLY A 85 -13.48 3.15 -1.99
C GLY A 85 -13.62 2.89 -3.50
N LYS A 86 -13.81 1.62 -3.93
CA LYS A 86 -14.17 1.28 -5.31
C LYS A 86 -15.56 1.77 -5.73
N SER A 87 -16.48 1.90 -4.79
CA SER A 87 -17.83 2.41 -5.02
C SER A 87 -17.92 3.93 -4.85
N SER A 88 -16.83 4.59 -4.47
CA SER A 88 -16.77 6.05 -4.28
C SER A 88 -17.15 6.84 -5.53
N ARG A 89 -17.67 8.05 -5.37
CA ARG A 89 -17.97 8.96 -6.49
C ARG A 89 -16.70 9.57 -7.09
N THR A 90 -15.61 9.64 -6.34
CA THR A 90 -14.36 10.26 -6.79
C THR A 90 -13.50 9.30 -7.61
N LYS A 91 -13.10 9.73 -8.81
CA LYS A 91 -12.28 8.92 -9.72
C LYS A 91 -10.93 8.53 -9.11
N ARG A 92 -10.25 9.48 -8.43
CA ARG A 92 -8.94 9.25 -7.80
C ARG A 92 -9.00 8.08 -6.79
N THR A 93 -9.99 8.09 -5.92
CA THR A 93 -10.18 7.07 -4.88
C THR A 93 -10.46 5.70 -5.48
N LYS A 94 -11.36 5.63 -6.47
CA LYS A 94 -11.64 4.40 -7.22
C LYS A 94 -10.37 3.80 -7.83
N THR A 95 -9.56 4.63 -8.48
CA THR A 95 -8.32 4.19 -9.13
C THR A 95 -7.32 3.65 -8.10
N LEU A 96 -7.07 4.38 -7.02
CA LEU A 96 -6.12 3.99 -5.99
C LEU A 96 -6.57 2.73 -5.24
N CYS A 97 -7.85 2.62 -4.89
CA CYS A 97 -8.39 1.43 -4.23
C CYS A 97 -8.34 0.19 -5.14
N SER A 98 -8.62 0.36 -6.44
CA SER A 98 -8.53 -0.74 -7.41
C SER A 98 -7.08 -1.19 -7.62
N TRP A 99 -6.14 -0.25 -7.65
CA TRP A 99 -4.72 -0.53 -7.76
C TRP A 99 -4.18 -1.24 -6.51
N ALA A 100 -4.47 -0.73 -5.31
CA ALA A 100 -4.04 -1.35 -4.06
C ALA A 100 -4.56 -2.79 -3.91
N LEU A 101 -5.82 -3.04 -4.28
CA LEU A 101 -6.37 -4.41 -4.30
C LEU A 101 -5.64 -5.33 -5.28
N LYS A 102 -5.16 -4.81 -6.41
CA LYS A 102 -4.37 -5.57 -7.38
C LYS A 102 -3.00 -5.91 -6.79
N GLU A 103 -2.31 -4.94 -6.19
CA GLU A 103 -1.01 -5.15 -5.55
C GLU A 103 -1.12 -6.19 -4.44
N MET A 104 -2.11 -6.07 -3.54
CA MET A 104 -2.32 -7.04 -2.47
C MET A 104 -2.59 -8.47 -2.98
N LYS A 105 -3.38 -8.61 -4.05
CA LYS A 105 -3.61 -9.92 -4.69
C LYS A 105 -2.38 -10.46 -5.41
N ALA A 106 -1.52 -9.60 -5.94
CA ALA A 106 -0.29 -10.00 -6.60
C ALA A 106 0.69 -10.64 -5.60
N LEU A 107 0.69 -10.19 -4.34
CA LEU A 107 1.55 -10.78 -3.31
C LEU A 107 1.15 -12.21 -2.94
N GLN A 108 -0.15 -12.55 -3.02
CA GLN A 108 -0.68 -13.87 -2.69
C GLN A 108 -0.36 -14.94 -3.75
N LYS A 109 0.19 -14.56 -4.91
CA LYS A 109 0.63 -15.47 -5.97
C LYS A 109 2.14 -15.74 -5.87
#